data_AF-A0A3D2CAS6-F1
#
_entry.id   AF-A0A3D2CAS6-F1
#
_cell.length_a   1.000
_cell.length_b   1.000
_cell.length_c   1.000
_cell.angle_alpha   90.00
_cell.angle_beta   90.00
_cell.angle_gamma   90.00
#
_symmetry.space_group_name_H-M   'P 1'
#
loop_
_entity.id
_entity.type
_entity.pdbx_description
1 polymer ?
#
loop_
_entity_poly.entity_id
_entity_poly.type
_entity_poly.pdbx_seq_one_letter_code
_entity_poly.pdbx_strand_id
1 'polypeptide(L)'
;PSRLSDSPPSNLPFRHQGSADLNLYKLFVEQAYARLRPGGQLGLIVPSSLYTDKGARALRQLLLNACRWRWLYGFENRNKLFDIHRSFKFCVLIAEKGGRTTSIQTAFMRRKLSDWAMCRGLLRYPARTIEAFSPASLSLLELQSTRDLEVLETLHQNGVPLGHSGPDGWALQYARELDTTNDSARFVTRQEAERNGYHPDPYGHWCRSDGASLLPLYEGRMLGALNFSAKAWMQGRGRRAVWQPVSWSDHRIQPQFFLRAADATGPKVHTGPKVAYMRIGSSTNSRTVISTYLRDVPASDSVFYFLPSHAPVETGLALTGVFSTFAYDWAVRTRLGGLNLSEFLMVETPLPRSIPHEMLRLVLALACGGPQFAREWMQLCGPGPTPWRKLWAVTPHERLRLRCMIDAIVASLFGLEKADFAWILKDCDHPCPRLAHQAFCRQLDPKGFWRIDRDKPAVLRQSVLSLAAFEALEACIQRASGQRDQGIARFCAQNHGEGWMIPEHLSLSCLGLQRTQDPRHGTETPSRKEPVRARLGPRFFEWQLEQTAEQSWTECTHHAELLRGR
;
A
#
# COMPACT_ATOMS: atom_id res chain seq x y z
N PRO A 1 -1.41 58.31 31.08
CA PRO A 1 -1.04 57.83 29.72
C PRO A 1 -0.71 56.33 29.77
N SER A 2 -1.76 55.52 29.62
CA SER A 2 -1.73 54.06 29.63
C SER A 2 -0.94 53.52 28.45
N ARG A 3 -0.06 52.55 28.73
CA ARG A 3 0.71 51.81 27.74
C ARG A 3 -0.23 51.00 26.84
N LEU A 4 -0.02 51.14 25.54
CA LEU A 4 -0.59 50.31 24.49
C LEU A 4 -0.28 48.83 24.77
N SER A 5 -1.33 48.01 24.89
CA SER A 5 -1.23 46.57 24.79
C SER A 5 -1.17 46.20 23.30
N ASP A 6 0.04 45.99 22.78
CA ASP A 6 0.23 45.44 21.43
C ASP A 6 0.00 43.91 21.44
N SER A 7 -1.27 43.52 21.54
CA SER A 7 -1.74 42.24 21.01
C SER A 7 -2.39 42.53 19.66
N PRO A 8 -1.84 42.02 18.53
CA PRO A 8 -2.41 42.33 17.23
C PRO A 8 -3.86 41.81 17.17
N PRO A 9 -4.80 42.55 16.55
CA PRO A 9 -6.20 42.16 16.52
C PRO A 9 -6.32 40.74 15.97
N SER A 10 -7.12 39.91 16.64
CA SER A 10 -7.33 38.48 16.35
C SER A 10 -7.95 38.18 14.98
N ASN A 11 -8.09 39.19 14.11
CA ASN A 11 -8.83 39.18 12.85
C ASN A 11 -7.99 39.64 11.63
N LEU A 12 -6.66 39.80 11.77
CA LEU A 12 -5.81 40.13 10.61
C LEU A 12 -5.75 38.92 9.64
N PRO A 13 -6.11 39.10 8.35
CA PRO A 13 -6.11 38.02 7.36
C PRO A 13 -4.69 37.58 6.98
N PHE A 14 -4.61 36.47 6.24
CA PHE A 14 -3.41 35.89 5.63
C PHE A 14 -2.40 35.22 6.58
N ARG A 15 -2.86 34.71 7.73
CA ARG A 15 -2.10 33.94 8.72
C ARG A 15 -2.23 32.42 8.56
N HIS A 16 -3.21 31.94 7.80
CA HIS A 16 -3.56 30.51 7.71
C HIS A 16 -3.18 29.86 6.37
N GLN A 17 -2.20 30.42 5.67
CA GLN A 17 -1.80 30.04 4.31
C GLN A 17 -0.82 28.84 4.24
N GLY A 18 -0.21 28.47 5.37
CA GLY A 18 0.80 27.40 5.44
C GLY A 18 2.16 27.84 4.86
N SER A 19 3.16 26.95 4.95
CA SER A 19 4.57 27.22 4.57
C SER A 19 4.95 26.80 3.14
N ALA A 20 3.99 26.32 2.34
CA ALA A 20 4.19 25.85 0.96
C ALA A 20 3.66 26.88 -0.06
N ASP A 21 3.72 26.54 -1.35
CA ASP A 21 3.24 27.38 -2.47
C ASP A 21 1.93 28.13 -2.17
N LEU A 22 1.93 29.43 -2.46
CA LEU A 22 0.83 30.33 -2.18
C LEU A 22 -0.31 30.11 -3.17
N ASN A 23 -1.18 29.15 -2.86
CA ASN A 23 -2.37 28.90 -3.66
C ASN A 23 -3.49 29.90 -3.30
N LEU A 24 -3.91 30.74 -4.27
CA LEU A 24 -4.80 31.88 -4.06
C LEU A 24 -6.12 31.53 -3.37
N TYR A 25 -6.69 30.33 -3.58
CA TYR A 25 -7.96 29.96 -2.93
C TYR A 25 -7.86 30.04 -1.40
N LYS A 26 -6.68 29.73 -0.84
CA LYS A 26 -6.45 29.78 0.61
C LYS A 26 -6.57 31.22 1.13
N LEU A 27 -6.10 32.21 0.34
CA LEU A 27 -6.22 33.64 0.65
C LEU A 27 -7.69 34.09 0.64
N PHE A 28 -8.45 33.65 -0.36
CA PHE A 28 -9.88 34.00 -0.48
C PHE A 28 -10.72 33.42 0.66
N VAL A 29 -10.49 32.17 1.06
CA VAL A 29 -11.23 31.56 2.18
C VAL A 29 -10.93 32.30 3.49
N GLU A 30 -9.65 32.59 3.75
CA GLU A 30 -9.26 33.31 4.97
C GLU A 30 -9.79 34.75 4.97
N GLN A 31 -9.73 35.45 3.84
CA GLN A 31 -10.27 36.80 3.71
C GLN A 31 -11.78 36.83 3.91
N ALA A 32 -12.52 35.85 3.37
CA ALA A 32 -13.95 35.72 3.61
C ALA A 32 -14.23 35.54 5.11
N TYR A 33 -13.51 34.65 5.80
CA TYR A 33 -13.62 34.48 7.25
C TYR A 33 -13.32 35.77 8.03
N ALA A 34 -12.25 36.48 7.68
CA ALA A 34 -11.85 37.72 8.37
C ALA A 34 -12.92 38.81 8.26
N ARG A 35 -13.58 38.92 7.10
CA ARG A 35 -14.64 39.92 6.83
C ARG A 35 -15.97 39.63 7.52
N LEU A 36 -16.23 38.39 7.93
CA LEU A 36 -17.46 38.05 8.62
C LEU A 36 -17.50 38.62 10.05
N ARG A 37 -18.68 39.10 10.46
CA ARG A 37 -19.05 39.26 11.87
C ARG A 37 -19.24 37.88 12.54
N PRO A 38 -19.12 37.75 13.87
CA PRO A 38 -19.52 36.53 14.58
C PRO A 38 -20.96 36.11 14.21
N GLY A 39 -21.19 34.82 13.96
CA GLY A 39 -22.46 34.28 13.45
C GLY A 39 -22.71 34.53 11.95
N GLY A 40 -21.84 35.27 11.26
CA GLY A 40 -21.88 35.40 9.81
C GLY A 40 -21.49 34.09 9.11
N GLN A 41 -22.00 33.86 7.91
CA GLN A 41 -21.76 32.63 7.14
C GLN A 41 -20.97 32.92 5.86
N LEU A 42 -20.08 32.00 5.50
CA LEU A 42 -19.42 31.96 4.19
C LEU A 42 -19.86 30.70 3.43
N GLY A 43 -20.07 30.87 2.12
CA GLY A 43 -20.29 29.80 1.15
C GLY A 43 -19.34 30.01 -0.02
N LEU A 44 -18.41 29.08 -0.26
CA LEU A 44 -17.38 29.23 -1.30
C LEU A 44 -17.22 27.93 -2.10
N ILE A 45 -16.96 28.06 -3.39
CA ILE A 45 -16.48 26.96 -4.25
C ILE A 45 -14.96 27.08 -4.34
N VAL A 46 -14.23 26.05 -3.92
CA VAL A 46 -12.76 26.06 -3.90
C VAL A 46 -12.18 24.72 -4.38
N PRO A 47 -10.90 24.66 -4.77
CA PRO A 47 -10.24 23.40 -5.10
C PRO A 47 -10.29 22.38 -3.95
N SER A 48 -10.30 21.08 -4.30
CA SER A 48 -10.27 19.98 -3.32
C SER A 48 -9.03 19.99 -2.41
N SER A 49 -7.98 20.69 -2.83
CA SER A 49 -6.79 20.98 -2.03
C SER A 49 -7.11 21.50 -0.63
N LEU A 50 -8.26 22.19 -0.43
CA LEU A 50 -8.72 22.60 0.90
C LEU A 50 -8.79 21.42 1.89
N TYR A 51 -9.29 20.26 1.46
CA TYR A 51 -9.53 19.13 2.34
C TYR A 51 -8.47 18.02 2.23
N THR A 52 -7.59 18.04 1.21
CA THR A 52 -6.58 17.01 0.95
C THR A 52 -5.13 17.43 1.18
N ASP A 53 -4.75 18.66 0.84
CA ASP A 53 -3.33 19.01 0.78
C ASP A 53 -2.76 19.38 2.16
N LYS A 54 -1.52 18.97 2.45
CA LYS A 54 -0.81 19.35 3.70
C LYS A 54 -0.76 20.87 3.90
N GLY A 55 -0.59 21.63 2.81
CA GLY A 55 -0.50 23.09 2.85
C GLY A 55 -1.77 23.81 3.34
N ALA A 56 -2.93 23.14 3.35
CA ALA A 56 -4.20 23.70 3.84
C ALA A 56 -4.44 23.45 5.34
N ARG A 57 -3.51 22.82 6.07
CA ARG A 57 -3.67 22.45 7.48
C ARG A 57 -4.13 23.61 8.36
N ALA A 58 -3.47 24.76 8.30
CA ALA A 58 -3.79 25.90 9.16
C ALA A 58 -5.22 26.42 8.91
N LEU A 59 -5.65 26.43 7.65
CA LEU A 59 -7.00 26.81 7.27
C LEU A 59 -8.04 25.79 7.77
N ARG A 60 -7.75 24.49 7.69
CA ARG A 60 -8.62 23.46 8.29
C ARG A 60 -8.73 23.61 9.80
N GLN A 61 -7.62 23.93 10.49
CA GLN A 61 -7.64 24.20 11.92
C GLN A 61 -8.55 25.39 12.28
N LEU A 62 -8.47 26.48 11.50
CA LEU A 62 -9.36 27.64 11.66
C LEU A 62 -10.84 27.23 11.52
N LEU A 63 -11.17 26.48 10.46
CA LEU A 63 -12.53 26.02 10.20
C LEU A 63 -13.04 25.06 11.30
N LEU A 64 -12.17 24.22 11.85
CA LEU A 64 -12.54 23.28 12.91
C LEU A 64 -12.73 23.97 14.27
N ASN A 65 -11.82 24.90 14.63
CA ASN A 65 -11.76 25.44 15.99
C ASN A 65 -12.53 26.74 16.19
N ALA A 66 -12.73 27.52 15.14
CA ALA A 66 -13.28 28.88 15.21
C ALA A 66 -14.47 29.09 14.27
N CYS A 67 -15.02 28.00 13.73
CA CYS A 67 -16.24 28.01 12.93
C CYS A 67 -17.16 26.85 13.33
N ARG A 68 -18.42 26.94 12.92
CA ARG A 68 -19.29 25.79 12.69
C ARG A 68 -19.22 25.45 11.20
N TRP A 69 -18.31 24.57 10.82
CA TRP A 69 -18.17 24.06 9.45
C TRP A 69 -19.32 23.09 9.16
N ARG A 70 -20.32 23.56 8.41
CA ARG A 70 -21.58 22.82 8.20
C ARG A 70 -21.48 21.85 7.02
N TRP A 71 -20.92 22.30 5.89
CA TRP A 71 -20.86 21.49 4.67
C TRP A 71 -19.48 21.47 4.03
N LEU A 72 -19.09 20.29 3.57
CA LEU A 72 -17.99 20.09 2.62
C LEU A 72 -18.42 19.09 1.56
N TYR A 73 -18.68 19.56 0.35
CA TYR A 73 -19.22 18.70 -0.71
C TYR A 73 -18.34 18.71 -1.94
N GLY A 74 -17.64 17.60 -2.16
CA GLY A 74 -16.65 17.41 -3.19
C GLY A 74 -17.24 16.89 -4.49
N PHE A 75 -16.92 17.59 -5.57
CA PHE A 75 -17.22 17.22 -6.94
C PHE A 75 -15.96 16.78 -7.69
N GLU A 76 -16.13 15.80 -8.57
CA GLU A 76 -15.20 15.50 -9.66
C GLU A 76 -15.75 16.13 -10.95
N ASN A 77 -14.95 16.94 -11.65
CA ASN A 77 -15.38 17.67 -12.85
C ASN A 77 -15.58 16.78 -14.10
N ARG A 78 -15.90 15.50 -13.92
CA ARG A 78 -16.00 14.52 -15.00
C ARG A 78 -17.08 14.87 -16.03
N ASN A 79 -18.16 15.49 -15.56
CA ASN A 79 -19.28 15.96 -16.39
C ASN A 79 -19.08 17.40 -16.89
N LYS A 80 -17.89 17.99 -16.72
CA LYS A 80 -17.57 19.38 -17.10
C LYS A 80 -18.58 20.40 -16.57
N LEU A 81 -18.83 20.38 -15.26
CA LEU A 81 -19.61 21.44 -14.58
C LEU A 81 -18.92 22.80 -14.73
N PHE A 82 -17.60 22.79 -14.81
CA PHE A 82 -16.78 23.93 -15.23
C PHE A 82 -15.95 23.55 -16.46
N ASP A 83 -15.61 24.52 -17.30
CA ASP A 83 -14.73 24.32 -18.46
C ASP A 83 -13.25 24.29 -18.05
N ILE A 84 -12.92 23.29 -17.24
CA ILE A 84 -11.59 22.98 -16.74
C ILE A 84 -11.31 21.48 -16.91
N HIS A 85 -10.10 21.03 -16.56
CA HIS A 85 -9.73 19.63 -16.71
C HIS A 85 -10.76 18.68 -16.03
N ARG A 86 -11.20 17.64 -16.75
CA ARG A 86 -12.28 16.72 -16.29
C ARG A 86 -11.99 15.99 -14.99
N SER A 87 -10.72 15.82 -14.65
CA SER A 87 -10.28 15.16 -13.41
C SER A 87 -10.02 16.15 -12.28
N PHE A 88 -10.20 17.46 -12.52
CA PHE A 88 -10.09 18.46 -11.48
C PHE A 88 -11.20 18.25 -10.46
N LYS A 89 -10.86 18.37 -9.18
CA LYS A 89 -11.79 18.24 -8.06
C LYS A 89 -11.93 19.58 -7.35
N PHE A 90 -13.16 19.91 -6.99
CA PHE A 90 -13.51 21.12 -6.26
C PHE A 90 -14.56 20.79 -5.21
N CYS A 91 -14.77 21.67 -4.24
CA CYS A 91 -15.78 21.48 -3.22
C CYS A 91 -16.53 22.76 -2.89
N VAL A 92 -17.75 22.56 -2.41
CA VAL A 92 -18.56 23.60 -1.76
C VAL A 92 -18.24 23.57 -0.26
N LEU A 93 -17.75 24.69 0.26
CA LEU A 93 -17.50 24.96 1.68
C LEU A 93 -18.63 25.85 2.21
N ILE A 94 -19.32 25.42 3.27
CA ILE A 94 -20.24 26.28 4.03
C ILE A 94 -19.84 26.26 5.50
N ALA A 95 -19.53 27.43 6.05
CA ALA A 95 -19.15 27.59 7.45
C ALA A 95 -19.72 28.87 8.06
N GLU A 96 -20.06 28.80 9.35
CA GLU A 96 -20.46 29.96 10.15
C GLU A 96 -19.30 30.37 11.08
N LYS A 97 -18.98 31.66 11.15
CA LYS A 97 -17.92 32.18 12.01
C LYS A 97 -18.30 32.12 13.47
N GLY A 98 -17.41 31.60 14.30
CA GLY A 98 -17.60 31.40 15.73
C GLY A 98 -18.01 29.97 16.09
N GLY A 99 -17.99 29.67 17.39
CA GLY A 99 -18.21 28.31 17.89
C GLY A 99 -17.07 27.35 17.53
N ARG A 100 -17.37 26.05 17.56
CA ARG A 100 -16.45 24.95 17.24
C ARG A 100 -17.18 23.91 16.41
N THR A 101 -16.48 23.31 15.44
CA THR A 101 -17.02 22.25 14.60
C THR A 101 -16.99 20.93 15.35
N THR A 102 -18.14 20.27 15.47
CA THR A 102 -18.26 18.92 16.07
C THR A 102 -18.50 17.84 15.03
N SER A 103 -19.17 18.18 13.92
CA SER A 103 -19.34 17.31 12.76
C SER A 103 -19.61 18.14 11.51
N ILE A 104 -19.23 17.61 10.35
CA ILE A 104 -19.40 18.24 9.03
C ILE A 104 -20.30 17.33 8.19
N GLN A 105 -21.23 17.92 7.44
CA GLN A 105 -21.99 17.20 6.41
C GLN A 105 -21.12 17.09 5.16
N THR A 106 -20.71 15.87 4.83
CA THR A 106 -19.76 15.60 3.75
C THR A 106 -20.39 14.76 2.64
N ALA A 107 -19.96 14.99 1.40
CA ALA A 107 -20.10 14.01 0.34
C ALA A 107 -18.93 14.20 -0.64
N PHE A 108 -18.42 13.11 -1.20
CA PHE A 108 -17.27 13.18 -2.10
C PHE A 108 -17.57 12.51 -3.44
N MET A 109 -16.73 12.80 -4.43
CA MET A 109 -16.79 12.19 -5.77
C MET A 109 -18.13 12.36 -6.48
N ARG A 110 -18.87 13.43 -6.17
CA ARG A 110 -20.15 13.74 -6.82
C ARG A 110 -19.93 14.34 -8.20
N ARG A 111 -20.90 14.18 -9.09
CA ARG A 111 -20.78 14.58 -10.51
C ARG A 111 -21.98 15.35 -11.04
N LYS A 112 -23.09 15.37 -10.31
CA LYS A 112 -24.34 16.02 -10.73
C LYS A 112 -24.78 17.02 -9.67
N LEU A 113 -25.21 18.20 -10.10
CA LEU A 113 -25.78 19.23 -9.19
C LEU A 113 -27.06 18.75 -8.51
N SER A 114 -27.84 17.89 -9.18
CA SER A 114 -29.03 17.25 -8.58
C SER A 114 -28.69 16.45 -7.33
N ASP A 115 -27.48 15.89 -7.23
CA ASP A 115 -27.07 15.14 -6.05
C ASP A 115 -26.95 16.04 -4.82
N TRP A 116 -26.48 17.29 -5.03
CA TRP A 116 -26.40 18.30 -3.99
C TRP A 116 -27.78 18.77 -3.56
N ALA A 117 -28.64 19.11 -4.53
CA ALA A 117 -30.01 19.55 -4.26
C ALA A 117 -30.83 18.51 -3.50
N MET A 118 -30.56 17.22 -3.73
CA MET A 118 -31.24 16.10 -3.07
C MET A 118 -30.48 15.53 -1.87
N CYS A 119 -29.36 16.14 -1.46
CA CYS A 119 -28.50 15.64 -0.38
C CYS A 119 -28.08 14.16 -0.53
N ARG A 120 -27.84 13.69 -1.77
CA ARG A 120 -27.44 12.30 -2.05
C ARG A 120 -26.01 12.03 -1.62
N GLY A 121 -25.79 10.88 -0.98
CA GLY A 121 -24.48 10.43 -0.54
C GLY A 121 -23.93 11.21 0.65
N LEU A 122 -24.82 11.85 1.42
CA LEU A 122 -24.47 12.62 2.61
C LEU A 122 -23.94 11.70 3.71
N LEU A 123 -22.78 12.04 4.23
CA LEU A 123 -22.14 11.40 5.38
C LEU A 123 -21.90 12.46 6.46
N ARG A 124 -22.43 12.22 7.65
CA ARG A 124 -22.08 13.01 8.83
C ARG A 124 -20.68 12.60 9.28
N TYR A 125 -19.71 13.50 9.11
CA TYR A 125 -18.30 13.27 9.41
C TYR A 125 -17.93 13.93 10.75
N PRO A 126 -17.69 13.17 11.85
CA PRO A 126 -17.33 13.76 13.13
C PRO A 126 -15.97 14.47 13.09
N ALA A 127 -15.82 15.64 13.71
CA ALA A 127 -14.55 16.36 13.70
C ALA A 127 -13.41 15.56 14.37
N ARG A 128 -13.74 14.81 15.44
CA ARG A 128 -12.79 13.94 16.16
C ARG A 128 -12.13 12.88 15.26
N THR A 129 -12.81 12.42 14.21
CA THR A 129 -12.24 11.38 13.33
C THR A 129 -11.24 11.98 12.34
N ILE A 130 -11.36 13.27 12.01
CA ILE A 130 -10.35 14.01 11.22
C ILE A 130 -9.04 14.08 12.01
N GLU A 131 -9.13 14.41 13.30
CA GLU A 131 -7.97 14.46 14.21
C GLU A 131 -7.36 13.06 14.39
N ALA A 132 -8.18 12.02 14.52
CA ALA A 132 -7.71 10.64 14.66
C ALA A 132 -7.04 10.09 13.40
N PHE A 133 -7.63 10.34 12.22
CA PHE A 133 -7.10 9.81 10.95
C PHE A 133 -5.93 10.64 10.44
N SER A 134 -5.96 11.95 10.61
CA SER A 134 -5.00 12.86 10.00
C SER A 134 -4.44 13.84 11.05
N PRO A 135 -3.77 13.37 12.11
CA PRO A 135 -3.35 14.23 13.21
C PRO A 135 -2.36 15.32 12.79
N ALA A 136 -1.49 15.05 11.80
CA ALA A 136 -0.50 16.00 11.35
C ALA A 136 -1.08 16.96 10.30
N SER A 137 -1.91 16.47 9.38
CA SER A 137 -2.42 17.26 8.25
C SER A 137 -3.82 17.86 8.49
N LEU A 138 -4.64 17.25 9.32
CA LEU A 138 -6.08 17.48 9.47
C LEU A 138 -6.88 17.26 8.18
N SER A 139 -6.39 16.39 7.29
CA SER A 139 -7.05 16.08 6.03
C SER A 139 -8.32 15.26 6.20
N LEU A 140 -9.35 15.60 5.43
CA LEU A 140 -10.59 14.83 5.37
C LEU A 140 -10.46 13.81 4.24
N LEU A 141 -10.84 12.57 4.54
CA LEU A 141 -10.72 11.45 3.62
C LEU A 141 -12.01 11.30 2.80
N GLU A 142 -11.88 10.85 1.55
CA GLU A 142 -13.01 10.75 0.60
C GLU A 142 -13.89 9.51 0.87
N LEU A 143 -14.48 9.43 2.07
CA LEU A 143 -15.39 8.37 2.50
C LEU A 143 -16.75 8.50 1.79
N GLN A 144 -17.34 7.38 1.35
CA GLN A 144 -18.60 7.39 0.58
C GLN A 144 -19.82 6.94 1.41
N SER A 145 -19.60 6.33 2.57
CA SER A 145 -20.66 5.75 3.39
C SER A 145 -20.28 5.69 4.87
N THR A 146 -21.27 5.51 5.74
CA THR A 146 -21.04 5.23 7.17
C THR A 146 -20.21 3.97 7.36
N ARG A 147 -20.42 2.96 6.51
CA ARG A 147 -19.65 1.71 6.56
C ARG A 147 -18.16 1.91 6.27
N ASP A 148 -17.82 2.81 5.34
CA ASP A 148 -16.40 3.17 5.12
C ASP A 148 -15.81 3.87 6.35
N LEU A 149 -16.59 4.72 7.03
CA LEU A 149 -16.14 5.38 8.26
C LEU A 149 -15.86 4.35 9.37
N GLU A 150 -16.80 3.44 9.64
CA GLU A 150 -16.67 2.39 10.65
C GLU A 150 -15.44 1.52 10.42
N VAL A 151 -15.26 0.99 9.20
CA VAL A 151 -14.11 0.14 8.89
C VAL A 151 -12.81 0.91 9.07
N LEU A 152 -12.75 2.17 8.61
CA LEU A 152 -11.54 2.98 8.76
C LEU A 152 -11.25 3.35 10.23
N GLU A 153 -12.28 3.56 11.05
CA GLU A 153 -12.14 3.71 12.49
C GLU A 153 -11.53 2.46 13.12
N THR A 154 -12.02 1.26 12.77
CA THR A 154 -11.45 -0.02 13.24
C THR A 154 -9.96 -0.15 12.90
N LEU A 155 -9.56 0.18 11.66
CA LEU A 155 -8.15 0.14 11.24
C LEU A 155 -7.27 1.08 12.05
N HIS A 156 -7.74 2.30 12.35
CA HIS A 156 -6.95 3.28 13.12
C HIS A 156 -6.93 2.98 14.62
N GLN A 157 -8.03 2.46 15.19
CA GLN A 157 -8.09 2.10 16.61
C GLN A 157 -7.14 0.95 16.95
N ASN A 158 -7.04 -0.04 16.06
CA ASN A 158 -6.15 -1.20 16.22
C ASN A 158 -4.76 -0.98 15.60
N GLY A 159 -4.51 0.19 15.02
CA GLY A 159 -3.26 0.54 14.37
C GLY A 159 -2.49 1.66 15.07
N VAL A 160 -1.29 1.91 14.57
CA VAL A 160 -0.44 3.06 14.91
C VAL A 160 -0.05 3.74 13.60
N PRO A 161 -0.11 5.09 13.51
CA PRO A 161 0.34 5.78 12.31
C PRO A 161 1.79 5.44 11.96
N LEU A 162 2.08 5.25 10.67
CA LEU A 162 3.41 4.86 10.20
C LEU A 162 4.54 5.80 10.66
N GLY A 163 4.27 7.11 10.73
CA GLY A 163 5.23 8.11 11.19
C GLY A 163 5.18 8.39 12.69
N HIS A 164 4.49 7.56 13.49
CA HIS A 164 4.44 7.73 14.94
C HIS A 164 5.84 7.54 15.54
N SER A 165 6.34 8.55 16.25
CA SER A 165 7.69 8.56 16.84
C SER A 165 7.72 8.14 18.32
N GLY A 166 6.57 7.80 18.91
CA GLY A 166 6.49 7.33 20.30
C GLY A 166 6.94 5.88 20.48
N PRO A 167 6.93 5.35 21.72
CA PRO A 167 7.38 3.99 22.04
C PRO A 167 6.64 2.88 21.28
N ASP A 168 5.37 3.10 20.94
CA ASP A 168 4.54 2.18 20.15
C ASP A 168 4.76 2.30 18.63
N GLY A 169 5.66 3.20 18.21
CA GLY A 169 5.97 3.50 16.82
C GLY A 169 6.92 2.51 16.18
N TRP A 170 6.93 2.47 14.85
CA TRP A 170 7.78 1.55 14.07
C TRP A 170 9.23 2.03 13.87
N ALA A 171 9.57 3.23 14.39
CA ALA A 171 10.89 3.85 14.28
C ALA A 171 11.44 3.82 12.84
N LEU A 172 10.80 4.58 11.95
CA LEU A 172 11.11 4.59 10.52
C LEU A 172 11.63 5.95 10.07
N GLN A 173 12.64 5.92 9.21
CA GLN A 173 13.13 7.10 8.50
C GLN A 173 12.70 7.04 7.03
N TYR A 174 12.08 8.10 6.54
CA TYR A 174 11.83 8.25 5.12
C TYR A 174 13.10 8.63 4.37
N ALA A 175 13.37 7.96 3.25
CA ALA A 175 14.58 8.21 2.47
C ALA A 175 14.36 8.13 0.96
N ARG A 176 15.29 8.77 0.25
CA ARG A 176 15.55 8.68 -1.18
C ARG A 176 17.05 8.63 -1.39
N GLU A 177 17.47 8.06 -2.50
CA GLU A 177 18.88 7.92 -2.84
C GLU A 177 19.25 8.81 -4.03
N LEU A 178 19.75 8.23 -5.11
CA LEU A 178 20.47 8.94 -6.18
C LEU A 178 19.50 9.59 -7.17
N ASP A 179 19.74 10.85 -7.49
CA ASP A 179 18.95 11.59 -8.47
C ASP A 179 19.42 11.23 -9.88
N THR A 180 18.51 10.72 -10.71
CA THR A 180 18.86 10.24 -12.05
C THR A 180 19.46 11.30 -12.97
N THR A 181 19.21 12.58 -12.71
CA THR A 181 19.77 13.71 -13.47
C THR A 181 21.05 14.21 -12.83
N ASN A 182 20.98 14.58 -11.54
CA ASN A 182 22.06 15.25 -10.84
C ASN A 182 23.24 14.32 -10.54
N ASP A 183 23.00 13.02 -10.35
CA ASP A 183 24.02 12.01 -10.05
C ASP A 183 24.41 11.17 -11.29
N SER A 184 23.98 11.57 -12.49
CA SER A 184 24.16 10.80 -13.74
C SER A 184 25.60 10.43 -14.09
N ALA A 185 26.57 11.25 -13.69
CA ALA A 185 28.00 11.00 -13.91
C ALA A 185 28.53 9.76 -13.14
N ARG A 186 27.81 9.29 -12.11
CA ARG A 186 28.19 8.11 -11.31
C ARG A 186 27.74 6.80 -11.96
N PHE A 187 26.85 6.84 -12.95
CA PHE A 187 26.21 5.66 -13.48
C PHE A 187 26.99 5.05 -14.64
N VAL A 188 27.23 3.74 -14.57
CA VAL A 188 27.73 2.92 -15.67
C VAL A 188 26.54 2.30 -16.38
N THR A 189 26.44 2.49 -17.70
CA THR A 189 25.33 1.89 -18.46
C THR A 189 25.54 0.39 -18.65
N ARG A 190 24.46 -0.39 -18.78
CA ARG A 190 24.57 -1.83 -19.06
C ARG A 190 25.44 -2.15 -20.29
N GLN A 191 25.27 -1.42 -21.38
CA GLN A 191 26.07 -1.60 -22.60
C GLN A 191 27.56 -1.29 -22.38
N GLU A 192 27.90 -0.37 -21.49
CA GLU A 192 29.28 -0.10 -21.11
C GLU A 192 29.84 -1.21 -20.21
N ALA A 193 29.05 -1.69 -19.24
CA ALA A 193 29.43 -2.82 -18.39
C ALA A 193 29.71 -4.08 -19.24
N GLU A 194 28.81 -4.43 -20.17
CA GLU A 194 28.97 -5.58 -21.08
C GLU A 194 30.22 -5.44 -21.96
N ARG A 195 30.44 -4.27 -22.58
CA ARG A 195 31.65 -4.00 -23.39
C ARG A 195 32.94 -4.08 -22.59
N ASN A 196 32.89 -3.75 -21.30
CA ASN A 196 34.04 -3.80 -20.41
C ASN A 196 34.21 -5.17 -19.71
N GLY A 197 33.49 -6.21 -20.14
CA GLY A 197 33.65 -7.59 -19.68
C GLY A 197 33.04 -7.88 -18.31
N TYR A 198 32.07 -7.08 -17.86
CA TYR A 198 31.32 -7.37 -16.64
C TYR A 198 30.20 -8.38 -16.91
N HIS A 199 30.04 -9.34 -16.02
CA HIS A 199 29.00 -10.37 -16.07
C HIS A 199 28.25 -10.49 -14.74
N PRO A 200 26.94 -10.82 -14.76
CA PRO A 200 26.16 -10.94 -13.53
C PRO A 200 26.64 -12.10 -12.67
N ASP A 201 26.75 -11.87 -11.37
CA ASP A 201 26.92 -12.90 -10.35
C ASP A 201 25.55 -13.36 -9.79
N PRO A 202 25.50 -14.42 -8.97
CA PRO A 202 24.26 -14.92 -8.39
C PRO A 202 23.52 -13.93 -7.47
N TYR A 203 24.19 -12.87 -6.99
CA TYR A 203 23.64 -11.90 -6.05
C TYR A 203 23.11 -10.63 -6.73
N GLY A 204 23.25 -10.53 -8.05
CA GLY A 204 22.81 -9.40 -8.86
C GLY A 204 23.88 -8.32 -9.05
N HIS A 205 25.09 -8.54 -8.53
CA HIS A 205 26.24 -7.69 -8.86
C HIS A 205 26.77 -8.07 -10.23
N TRP A 206 27.55 -7.18 -10.83
CA TRP A 206 28.22 -7.44 -12.10
C TRP A 206 29.72 -7.41 -11.88
N CYS A 207 30.39 -8.52 -12.14
CA CYS A 207 31.80 -8.72 -11.81
C CYS A 207 32.63 -8.92 -13.08
N ARG A 208 33.87 -8.47 -13.03
CA ARG A 208 34.89 -8.69 -14.06
C ARG A 208 35.96 -9.65 -13.55
N SER A 209 36.70 -10.28 -14.45
CA SER A 209 37.72 -11.30 -14.13
C SER A 209 38.87 -10.79 -13.26
N ASP A 210 39.13 -9.48 -13.24
CA ASP A 210 40.15 -8.83 -12.40
C ASP A 210 39.66 -8.46 -10.99
N GLY A 211 38.44 -8.88 -10.63
CA GLY A 211 37.85 -8.64 -9.32
C GLY A 211 37.08 -7.32 -9.21
N ALA A 212 37.05 -6.48 -10.24
CA ALA A 212 36.22 -5.27 -10.24
C ALA A 212 34.72 -5.63 -10.21
N SER A 213 33.93 -4.91 -9.42
CA SER A 213 32.50 -5.14 -9.28
C SER A 213 31.66 -3.86 -9.46
N LEU A 214 30.45 -4.07 -9.95
CA LEU A 214 29.42 -3.08 -10.18
C LEU A 214 28.16 -3.47 -9.42
N LEU A 215 27.58 -2.53 -8.69
CA LEU A 215 26.31 -2.71 -8.01
C LEU A 215 25.16 -2.30 -8.93
N PRO A 216 24.05 -3.05 -8.97
CA PRO A 216 22.90 -2.68 -9.79
C PRO A 216 22.24 -1.42 -9.23
N LEU A 217 21.95 -0.44 -10.08
CA LEU A 217 21.12 0.70 -9.68
C LEU A 217 19.64 0.31 -9.76
N TYR A 218 18.96 0.31 -8.63
CA TYR A 218 17.56 -0.06 -8.54
C TYR A 218 16.63 1.04 -9.06
N GLU A 219 15.65 0.66 -9.88
CA GLU A 219 14.71 1.55 -10.54
C GLU A 219 13.28 1.11 -10.26
N GLY A 220 12.36 2.06 -10.13
CA GLY A 220 10.96 1.80 -9.76
C GLY A 220 10.23 0.88 -10.75
N ARG A 221 10.75 0.74 -11.97
CA ARG A 221 10.23 -0.22 -12.98
C ARG A 221 10.47 -1.68 -12.60
N MET A 222 11.50 -1.98 -11.81
CA MET A 222 11.83 -3.32 -11.33
C MET A 222 10.97 -3.75 -10.13
N LEU A 223 10.29 -2.79 -9.50
CA LEU A 223 9.49 -3.02 -8.31
C LEU A 223 8.17 -3.72 -8.65
N GLY A 224 7.88 -4.83 -7.95
CA GLY A 224 6.57 -5.46 -7.88
C GLY A 224 6.13 -5.71 -6.44
N ALA A 225 4.87 -6.08 -6.24
CA ALA A 225 4.34 -6.39 -4.90
C ALA A 225 4.99 -7.68 -4.38
N LEU A 226 5.77 -7.57 -3.31
CA LEU A 226 6.61 -8.66 -2.78
C LEU A 226 7.54 -9.25 -3.85
N ASN A 227 8.03 -8.41 -4.76
CA ASN A 227 8.93 -8.81 -5.84
C ASN A 227 9.97 -7.72 -6.10
N PHE A 228 11.22 -8.04 -5.77
CA PHE A 228 12.36 -7.15 -5.99
C PHE A 228 12.93 -7.22 -7.41
N SER A 229 12.44 -8.11 -8.27
CA SER A 229 12.97 -8.29 -9.64
C SER A 229 11.84 -8.42 -10.66
N ALA A 230 10.74 -7.69 -10.47
CA ALA A 230 9.53 -7.88 -11.27
C ALA A 230 9.71 -7.64 -12.77
N LYS A 231 10.66 -6.78 -13.15
CA LYS A 231 10.98 -6.50 -14.55
C LYS A 231 12.48 -6.34 -14.78
N ALA A 232 12.93 -6.80 -15.93
CA ALA A 232 14.28 -6.62 -16.44
C ALA A 232 14.32 -5.55 -17.52
N TRP A 233 15.36 -4.72 -17.52
CA TRP A 233 15.62 -3.81 -18.61
C TRP A 233 16.18 -4.58 -19.82
N MET A 234 15.64 -4.30 -21.00
CA MET A 234 16.09 -4.92 -22.25
C MET A 234 16.86 -3.93 -23.13
N GLN A 235 16.27 -2.77 -23.39
CA GLN A 235 16.85 -1.74 -24.28
C GLN A 235 16.17 -0.38 -24.13
N GLY A 236 16.78 0.65 -24.71
CA GLY A 236 16.22 2.00 -24.80
C GLY A 236 16.37 2.83 -23.52
N ARG A 237 15.90 4.08 -23.56
CA ARG A 237 16.02 5.05 -22.45
C ARG A 237 14.72 5.82 -22.24
N GLY A 238 14.54 6.32 -21.02
CA GLY A 238 13.40 7.17 -20.65
C GLY A 238 12.05 6.50 -20.95
N ARG A 239 11.11 7.25 -21.53
CA ARG A 239 9.76 6.74 -21.84
C ARG A 239 9.72 5.64 -22.90
N ARG A 240 10.79 5.47 -23.69
CA ARG A 240 10.90 4.43 -24.74
C ARG A 240 11.64 3.19 -24.26
N ALA A 241 12.07 3.14 -22.99
CA ALA A 241 12.75 1.97 -22.44
C ALA A 241 11.81 0.76 -22.43
N VAL A 242 12.32 -0.38 -22.90
CA VAL A 242 11.63 -1.66 -22.95
C VAL A 242 12.02 -2.46 -21.73
N TRP A 243 11.00 -2.82 -20.94
CA TRP A 243 11.13 -3.63 -19.73
C TRP A 243 10.26 -4.87 -19.87
N GLN A 244 10.81 -6.05 -19.58
CA GLN A 244 10.08 -7.32 -19.66
C GLN A 244 9.83 -7.91 -18.27
N PRO A 245 8.67 -8.54 -18.03
CA PRO A 245 8.44 -9.29 -16.80
C PRO A 245 9.47 -10.39 -16.62
N VAL A 246 9.96 -10.56 -15.39
CA VAL A 246 10.89 -11.64 -15.03
C VAL A 246 10.10 -12.78 -14.41
N SER A 247 10.45 -14.01 -14.79
CA SER A 247 9.88 -15.21 -14.17
C SER A 247 10.28 -15.31 -12.71
N TRP A 248 9.38 -15.83 -11.88
CA TRP A 248 9.71 -16.25 -10.51
C TRP A 248 10.74 -17.41 -10.45
N SER A 249 11.22 -17.94 -11.57
CA SER A 249 12.37 -18.85 -11.56
C SER A 249 13.72 -18.12 -11.74
N ASP A 250 13.72 -16.87 -12.21
CA ASP A 250 14.91 -16.10 -12.58
C ASP A 250 15.00 -14.80 -11.75
N HIS A 251 14.87 -14.92 -10.43
CA HIS A 251 14.77 -13.85 -9.42
C HIS A 251 16.05 -13.00 -9.25
N ARG A 252 16.47 -12.29 -10.31
CA ARG A 252 17.66 -11.45 -10.31
C ARG A 252 17.35 -10.03 -10.77
N ILE A 253 18.04 -9.07 -10.17
CA ILE A 253 17.94 -7.66 -10.57
C ILE A 253 18.66 -7.48 -11.90
N GLN A 254 17.96 -6.95 -12.90
CA GLN A 254 18.49 -6.75 -14.25
C GLN A 254 18.30 -5.27 -14.65
N PRO A 255 19.22 -4.39 -14.20
CA PRO A 255 19.02 -2.95 -14.27
C PRO A 255 19.46 -2.37 -15.63
N GLN A 256 19.09 -1.11 -15.87
CA GLN A 256 19.63 -0.31 -16.97
C GLN A 256 21.02 0.26 -16.64
N PHE A 257 21.26 0.56 -15.36
CA PHE A 257 22.43 1.26 -14.86
C PHE A 257 23.07 0.56 -13.67
N PHE A 258 24.33 0.87 -13.45
CA PHE A 258 25.15 0.35 -12.37
C PHE A 258 25.92 1.47 -11.67
N LEU A 259 26.41 1.19 -10.48
CA LEU A 259 27.37 2.00 -9.74
C LEU A 259 28.66 1.23 -9.54
N ARG A 260 29.79 1.93 -9.55
CA ARG A 260 31.04 1.37 -9.02
C ARG A 260 30.91 1.28 -7.50
N ALA A 261 31.55 0.30 -6.88
CA ALA A 261 31.51 0.13 -5.42
C ALA A 261 31.95 1.41 -4.67
N ALA A 262 32.98 2.11 -5.15
CA ALA A 262 33.42 3.39 -4.58
C ALA A 262 32.33 4.48 -4.65
N ASP A 263 31.56 4.49 -5.74
CA ASP A 263 30.42 5.40 -5.95
C ASP A 263 29.17 4.95 -5.19
N ALA A 264 29.17 3.81 -4.50
CA ALA A 264 28.05 3.35 -3.67
C ALA A 264 28.23 3.71 -2.18
N THR A 265 29.14 4.63 -1.89
CA THR A 265 29.41 5.13 -0.54
C THR A 265 28.88 6.55 -0.35
N GLY A 266 28.65 6.94 0.90
CA GLY A 266 28.27 8.29 1.29
C GLY A 266 26.78 8.48 1.66
N PRO A 267 26.37 9.71 2.00
CA PRO A 267 25.09 9.97 2.67
C PRO A 267 23.85 9.75 1.79
N LYS A 268 24.03 9.62 0.47
CA LYS A 268 22.95 9.38 -0.50
C LYS A 268 22.67 7.89 -0.74
N VAL A 269 23.48 6.98 -0.21
CA VAL A 269 23.30 5.53 -0.39
C VAL A 269 23.16 4.90 0.98
N HIS A 270 22.05 4.22 1.20
CA HIS A 270 21.76 3.56 2.47
C HIS A 270 22.09 2.08 2.38
N THR A 271 22.60 1.53 3.48
CA THR A 271 22.82 0.09 3.66
C THR A 271 21.79 -0.47 4.63
N GLY A 272 21.68 -1.80 4.68
CA GLY A 272 20.69 -2.51 5.48
C GLY A 272 19.33 -2.68 4.80
N PRO A 273 18.32 -3.15 5.56
CA PRO A 273 16.96 -3.35 5.08
C PRO A 273 16.30 -2.06 4.61
N LYS A 274 15.61 -2.12 3.48
CA LYS A 274 14.81 -1.02 2.94
C LYS A 274 13.42 -1.53 2.55
N VAL A 275 12.39 -0.83 3.02
CA VAL A 275 11.01 -1.04 2.56
C VAL A 275 10.80 -0.17 1.34
N ALA A 276 11.05 -0.73 0.17
CA ALA A 276 11.01 -0.02 -1.09
C ALA A 276 9.58 0.03 -1.64
N TYR A 277 9.06 1.21 -2.00
CA TYR A 277 7.74 1.34 -2.60
C TYR A 277 7.69 2.28 -3.80
N MET A 278 6.72 2.03 -4.67
CA MET A 278 6.46 2.86 -5.85
C MET A 278 5.61 4.08 -5.45
N ARG A 279 6.21 5.28 -5.49
CA ARG A 279 5.52 6.52 -5.11
C ARG A 279 4.41 6.94 -6.07
N ILE A 280 4.59 6.71 -7.36
CA ILE A 280 3.60 7.11 -8.37
C ILE A 280 2.62 5.95 -8.58
N GLY A 281 1.41 6.08 -8.04
CA GLY A 281 0.37 5.07 -8.10
C GLY A 281 -1.02 5.72 -8.00
N SER A 282 -2.02 5.13 -8.67
CA SER A 282 -3.40 5.60 -8.58
C SER A 282 -4.21 4.75 -7.61
N SER A 283 -5.09 5.39 -6.82
CA SER A 283 -6.11 4.71 -6.01
C SER A 283 -7.17 3.97 -6.82
N THR A 284 -7.10 4.02 -8.16
CA THR A 284 -8.01 3.31 -9.08
C THR A 284 -7.33 2.17 -9.84
N ASN A 285 -6.02 1.97 -9.65
CA ASN A 285 -5.30 0.81 -10.18
C ASN A 285 -5.71 -0.46 -9.43
N SER A 286 -5.31 -1.63 -9.94
CA SER A 286 -5.51 -2.91 -9.26
C SER A 286 -4.88 -2.91 -7.87
N ARG A 287 -3.70 -2.31 -7.70
CA ARG A 287 -3.02 -2.06 -6.42
C ARG A 287 -2.55 -0.61 -6.35
N THR A 288 -2.65 0.00 -5.17
CA THR A 288 -2.18 1.38 -4.94
C THR A 288 -0.78 1.35 -4.37
N VAL A 289 -0.60 0.55 -3.31
CA VAL A 289 0.70 0.36 -2.67
C VAL A 289 1.35 -0.85 -3.31
N ILE A 290 2.47 -0.62 -3.99
CA ILE A 290 3.34 -1.67 -4.51
C ILE A 290 4.67 -1.51 -3.80
N SER A 291 5.05 -2.55 -3.04
CA SER A 291 6.22 -2.54 -2.17
C SER A 291 6.97 -3.86 -2.22
N THR A 292 8.28 -3.80 -1.99
CA THR A 292 9.15 -4.97 -1.85
C THR A 292 10.25 -4.71 -0.81
N TYR A 293 10.85 -5.78 -0.33
CA TYR A 293 12.03 -5.75 0.53
C TYR A 293 13.28 -5.62 -0.35
N LEU A 294 14.20 -4.73 0.04
CA LEU A 294 15.55 -4.65 -0.52
C LEU A 294 16.57 -4.62 0.62
N ARG A 295 17.81 -5.01 0.33
CA ARG A 295 18.96 -4.84 1.21
C ARG A 295 20.17 -4.44 0.40
N ASP A 296 20.94 -3.47 0.88
CA ASP A 296 22.27 -3.11 0.35
C ASP A 296 22.33 -2.79 -1.16
N VAL A 297 21.18 -2.62 -1.83
CA VAL A 297 21.10 -2.26 -3.25
C VAL A 297 20.86 -0.75 -3.37
N PRO A 298 21.74 0.01 -4.05
CA PRO A 298 21.55 1.44 -4.30
C PRO A 298 20.44 1.67 -5.33
N ALA A 299 19.80 2.83 -5.29
CA ALA A 299 18.65 3.11 -6.12
C ALA A 299 18.53 4.54 -6.61
N SER A 300 17.72 4.67 -7.65
CA SER A 300 17.32 5.94 -8.25
C SER A 300 16.19 6.62 -7.46
N ASP A 301 16.02 7.92 -7.71
CA ASP A 301 14.95 8.79 -7.22
C ASP A 301 13.54 8.40 -7.67
N SER A 302 13.43 7.38 -8.53
CA SER A 302 12.16 6.73 -8.86
C SER A 302 11.66 5.76 -7.79
N VAL A 303 12.48 5.45 -6.79
CA VAL A 303 12.18 4.51 -5.68
C VAL A 303 12.28 5.24 -4.34
N PHE A 304 11.37 4.89 -3.44
CA PHE A 304 11.20 5.54 -2.16
C PHE A 304 11.24 4.51 -1.04
N TYR A 305 11.72 4.94 0.13
CA TYR A 305 12.05 4.03 1.21
C TYR A 305 11.47 4.46 2.54
N PHE A 306 11.10 3.47 3.33
CA PHE A 306 11.20 3.55 4.77
C PHE A 306 12.36 2.67 5.24
N LEU A 307 13.28 3.27 5.98
CA LEU A 307 14.43 2.63 6.59
C LEU A 307 14.09 2.34 8.05
N PRO A 308 14.16 1.07 8.49
CA PRO A 308 14.07 0.75 9.91
C PRO A 308 15.25 1.36 10.69
N SER A 309 14.97 2.09 11.76
CA SER A 309 16.00 2.57 12.69
C SER A 309 16.79 1.38 13.25
N HIS A 310 18.12 1.47 13.26
CA HIS A 310 19.03 0.35 13.60
C HIS A 310 18.98 -0.85 12.65
N ALA A 311 18.35 -0.71 11.48
CA ALA A 311 18.32 -1.71 10.42
C ALA A 311 17.78 -3.13 10.80
N PRO A 312 16.74 -3.30 11.66
CA PRO A 312 16.16 -4.62 11.92
C PRO A 312 15.47 -5.20 10.68
N VAL A 313 15.77 -6.46 10.40
CA VAL A 313 15.27 -7.22 9.24
C VAL A 313 13.77 -7.47 9.39
N GLU A 314 13.38 -7.81 10.60
CA GLU A 314 12.02 -8.09 11.05
C GLU A 314 11.10 -6.94 10.71
N THR A 315 11.50 -5.69 11.02
CA THR A 315 10.73 -4.49 10.67
C THR A 315 10.61 -4.30 9.17
N GLY A 316 11.70 -4.49 8.43
CA GLY A 316 11.68 -4.39 6.96
C GLY A 316 10.70 -5.39 6.31
N LEU A 317 10.69 -6.64 6.79
CA LEU A 317 9.77 -7.67 6.31
C LEU A 317 8.33 -7.43 6.78
N ALA A 318 8.14 -7.09 8.06
CA ALA A 318 6.84 -6.75 8.63
C ALA A 318 6.09 -5.72 7.76
N LEU A 319 6.73 -4.59 7.50
CA LEU A 319 6.15 -3.50 6.72
C LEU A 319 5.95 -3.87 5.26
N THR A 320 6.90 -4.58 4.66
CA THR A 320 6.77 -5.10 3.29
C THR A 320 5.54 -6.02 3.17
N GLY A 321 5.32 -6.87 4.17
CA GLY A 321 4.13 -7.71 4.29
C GLY A 321 2.85 -6.90 4.41
N VAL A 322 2.77 -5.97 5.37
CA VAL A 322 1.58 -5.12 5.59
C VAL A 322 1.23 -4.31 4.34
N PHE A 323 2.22 -3.68 3.70
CA PHE A 323 2.05 -2.88 2.48
C PHE A 323 1.46 -3.71 1.32
N SER A 324 1.66 -5.02 1.35
CA SER A 324 1.17 -5.94 0.33
C SER A 324 -0.28 -6.39 0.54
N THR A 325 -0.97 -5.99 1.61
CA THR A 325 -2.32 -6.47 1.95
C THR A 325 -3.48 -5.59 1.49
N PHE A 326 -4.66 -6.20 1.35
CA PHE A 326 -5.89 -5.49 0.98
C PHE A 326 -6.35 -4.47 2.02
N ALA A 327 -6.31 -4.81 3.30
CA ALA A 327 -6.74 -3.92 4.37
C ALA A 327 -5.92 -2.63 4.40
N TYR A 328 -4.59 -2.75 4.29
CA TYR A 328 -3.70 -1.60 4.24
C TYR A 328 -3.87 -0.79 2.95
N ASP A 329 -3.89 -1.44 1.78
CA ASP A 329 -4.07 -0.75 0.48
C ASP A 329 -5.41 0.01 0.44
N TRP A 330 -6.47 -0.55 1.05
CA TRP A 330 -7.77 0.12 1.17
C TRP A 330 -7.70 1.40 2.01
N ALA A 331 -7.04 1.37 3.18
CA ALA A 331 -6.82 2.56 4.00
C ALA A 331 -6.07 3.66 3.22
N VAL A 332 -5.03 3.27 2.47
CA VAL A 332 -4.25 4.20 1.63
C VAL A 332 -5.11 4.77 0.49
N ARG A 333 -5.94 3.96 -0.18
CA ARG A 333 -6.84 4.41 -1.27
C ARG A 333 -7.82 5.48 -0.83
N THR A 334 -8.35 5.31 0.38
CA THR A 334 -9.30 6.23 0.98
C THR A 334 -8.69 7.60 1.24
N ARG A 335 -7.38 7.64 1.55
CA ARG A 335 -6.58 8.86 1.69
C ARG A 335 -6.08 9.45 0.38
N LEU A 336 -5.73 8.61 -0.59
CA LEU A 336 -5.07 9.05 -1.81
C LEU A 336 -6.06 9.74 -2.77
N GLY A 337 -6.00 11.08 -2.79
CA GLY A 337 -6.77 11.94 -3.70
C GLY A 337 -6.16 12.09 -5.10
N GLY A 338 -4.84 11.89 -5.25
CA GLY A 338 -4.08 12.06 -6.50
C GLY A 338 -3.29 10.81 -6.91
N LEU A 339 -2.12 11.01 -7.54
CA LEU A 339 -1.25 9.92 -8.01
C LEU A 339 0.02 9.73 -7.15
N ASN A 340 0.22 10.56 -6.14
CA ASN A 340 1.48 10.67 -5.42
C ASN A 340 1.32 10.15 -3.99
N LEU A 341 1.91 8.98 -3.71
CA LEU A 341 2.07 8.41 -2.38
C LEU A 341 3.25 9.08 -1.67
N SER A 342 3.16 10.39 -1.46
CA SER A 342 4.19 11.17 -0.77
C SER A 342 4.33 10.77 0.70
N GLU A 343 5.48 11.06 1.29
CA GLU A 343 5.76 10.84 2.71
C GLU A 343 4.63 11.31 3.63
N PHE A 344 4.19 12.58 3.51
CA PHE A 344 3.16 13.14 4.39
C PHE A 344 1.82 12.39 4.35
N LEU A 345 1.57 11.66 3.27
CA LEU A 345 0.39 10.82 3.12
C LEU A 345 0.63 9.47 3.81
N MET A 346 1.77 8.84 3.54
CA MET A 346 2.15 7.54 4.06
C MET A 346 2.31 7.53 5.57
N VAL A 347 2.90 8.57 6.17
CA VAL A 347 3.13 8.67 7.62
C VAL A 347 1.85 8.68 8.46
N GLU A 348 0.71 9.03 7.87
CA GLU A 348 -0.61 9.02 8.52
C GLU A 348 -1.42 7.75 8.18
N THR A 349 -0.83 6.75 7.54
CA THR A 349 -1.50 5.45 7.29
C THR A 349 -1.37 4.54 8.51
N PRO A 350 -2.42 3.79 8.87
CA PRO A 350 -2.37 2.90 10.02
C PRO A 350 -1.56 1.64 9.70
N LEU A 351 -0.71 1.23 10.64
CA LEU A 351 -0.02 -0.06 10.66
C LEU A 351 -0.50 -0.87 11.85
N PRO A 352 -0.57 -2.21 11.78
CA PRO A 352 -0.73 -3.03 12.97
C PRO A 352 0.34 -2.71 14.02
N ARG A 353 0.01 -2.83 15.30
CA ARG A 353 0.94 -2.52 16.42
C ARG A 353 2.13 -3.47 16.49
N SER A 354 1.91 -4.72 16.15
CA SER A 354 2.93 -5.76 16.13
C SER A 354 2.64 -6.73 14.99
N ILE A 355 3.67 -7.43 14.53
CA ILE A 355 3.57 -8.46 13.52
C ILE A 355 4.12 -9.76 14.10
N PRO A 356 3.34 -10.86 14.09
CA PRO A 356 3.78 -12.14 14.63
C PRO A 356 4.93 -12.72 13.80
N HIS A 357 5.84 -13.44 14.45
CA HIS A 357 7.02 -14.01 13.80
C HIS A 357 6.64 -14.98 12.66
N GLU A 358 5.53 -15.71 12.81
CA GLU A 358 5.00 -16.60 11.79
C GLU A 358 4.72 -15.86 10.48
N MET A 359 4.17 -14.63 10.54
CA MET A 359 3.93 -13.81 9.35
C MET A 359 5.25 -13.38 8.69
N LEU A 360 6.30 -13.08 9.47
CA LEU A 360 7.61 -12.71 8.93
C LEU A 360 8.18 -13.82 8.05
N ARG A 361 8.01 -15.10 8.45
CA ARG A 361 8.44 -16.25 7.65
C ARG A 361 7.67 -16.36 6.32
N LEU A 362 6.38 -16.05 6.31
CA LEU A 362 5.58 -16.02 5.07
C LEU A 362 6.05 -14.89 4.14
N VAL A 363 6.35 -13.70 4.70
CA VAL A 363 6.86 -12.57 3.91
C VAL A 363 8.25 -12.88 3.36
N LEU A 364 9.13 -13.47 4.17
CA LEU A 364 10.46 -13.89 3.76
C LEU A 364 10.40 -14.85 2.56
N ALA A 365 9.53 -15.86 2.62
CA ALA A 365 9.28 -16.79 1.53
C ALA A 365 8.85 -16.10 0.22
N LEU A 366 8.06 -15.02 0.33
CA LEU A 366 7.52 -14.28 -0.83
C LEU A 366 8.47 -13.23 -1.40
N ALA A 367 9.13 -12.46 -0.54
CA ALA A 367 9.91 -11.28 -0.91
C ALA A 367 11.40 -11.56 -1.06
N CYS A 368 11.91 -12.64 -0.45
CA CYS A 368 13.33 -12.95 -0.34
C CYS A 368 13.69 -14.31 -0.97
N GLY A 369 13.05 -14.67 -2.07
CA GLY A 369 13.36 -15.88 -2.84
C GLY A 369 14.62 -15.72 -3.69
N GLY A 370 15.79 -16.02 -3.13
CA GLY A 370 17.06 -16.00 -3.85
C GLY A 370 18.30 -15.98 -2.94
N PRO A 371 19.48 -16.36 -3.46
CA PRO A 371 20.71 -16.47 -2.67
C PRO A 371 21.22 -15.14 -2.10
N GLN A 372 20.88 -14.00 -2.71
CA GLN A 372 21.19 -12.66 -2.19
C GLN A 372 20.54 -12.35 -0.84
N PHE A 373 19.55 -13.15 -0.41
CA PHE A 373 18.89 -13.00 0.89
C PHE A 373 19.28 -14.10 1.89
N ALA A 374 20.39 -14.82 1.65
CA ALA A 374 20.84 -15.87 2.54
C ALA A 374 21.08 -15.38 3.97
N ARG A 375 21.50 -14.12 4.16
CA ARG A 375 21.67 -13.50 5.48
C ARG A 375 20.34 -13.49 6.26
N GLU A 376 19.24 -13.12 5.60
CA GLU A 376 17.90 -13.06 6.18
C GLU A 376 17.35 -14.46 6.49
N TRP A 377 17.57 -15.42 5.61
CA TRP A 377 17.19 -16.82 5.85
C TRP A 377 17.93 -17.41 7.05
N MET A 378 19.24 -17.17 7.17
CA MET A 378 20.02 -17.60 8.33
C MET A 378 19.59 -16.90 9.62
N GLN A 379 19.27 -15.61 9.56
CA GLN A 379 18.85 -14.84 10.74
C GLN A 379 17.47 -15.27 11.27
N LEU A 380 16.48 -15.48 10.39
CA LEU A 380 15.08 -15.65 10.80
C LEU A 380 14.62 -17.10 10.88
N CYS A 381 15.26 -18.01 10.16
CA CYS A 381 14.90 -19.42 10.15
C CYS A 381 16.03 -20.28 10.71
N GLY A 382 17.26 -20.08 10.20
CA GLY A 382 18.39 -20.95 10.48
C GLY A 382 18.18 -22.38 9.93
N PRO A 383 19.19 -23.26 10.06
CA PRO A 383 19.10 -24.64 9.59
C PRO A 383 17.91 -25.39 10.21
N GLY A 384 17.18 -26.12 9.38
CA GLY A 384 15.98 -26.85 9.79
C GLY A 384 15.69 -28.05 8.90
N PRO A 385 14.61 -28.81 9.21
CA PRO A 385 14.28 -30.06 8.53
C PRO A 385 13.78 -29.87 7.09
N THR A 386 13.45 -28.64 6.69
CA THR A 386 12.99 -28.30 5.35
C THR A 386 14.11 -27.62 4.58
N PRO A 387 14.45 -28.07 3.36
CA PRO A 387 15.41 -27.37 2.49
C PRO A 387 15.02 -25.89 2.29
N TRP A 388 15.95 -24.94 2.46
CA TRP A 388 15.63 -23.51 2.35
C TRP A 388 15.08 -23.12 0.97
N ARG A 389 15.52 -23.78 -0.11
CA ARG A 389 14.98 -23.59 -1.47
C ARG A 389 13.50 -23.96 -1.59
N LYS A 390 13.04 -24.96 -0.83
CA LYS A 390 11.61 -25.32 -0.74
C LYS A 390 10.80 -24.25 0.00
N LEU A 391 11.44 -23.46 0.88
CA LEU A 391 10.79 -22.34 1.57
C LEU A 391 10.55 -21.13 0.66
N TRP A 392 11.15 -21.08 -0.53
CA TRP A 392 10.94 -19.98 -1.47
C TRP A 392 9.60 -20.12 -2.21
N ALA A 393 8.76 -19.09 -2.12
CA ALA A 393 7.48 -19.05 -2.83
C ALA A 393 7.67 -18.56 -4.27
N VAL A 394 8.06 -19.49 -5.15
CA VAL A 394 8.39 -19.18 -6.55
C VAL A 394 7.34 -19.66 -7.56
N THR A 395 6.37 -20.48 -7.14
CA THR A 395 5.26 -20.91 -8.00
C THR A 395 4.04 -19.98 -7.85
N PRO A 396 3.20 -19.81 -8.89
CA PRO A 396 1.95 -19.06 -8.75
C PRO A 396 1.05 -19.58 -7.62
N HIS A 397 1.01 -20.91 -7.43
CA HIS A 397 0.25 -21.57 -6.38
C HIS A 397 0.72 -21.11 -4.99
N GLU A 398 2.00 -21.32 -4.67
CA GLU A 398 2.50 -21.04 -3.33
C GLU A 398 2.48 -19.54 -3.02
N ARG A 399 2.77 -18.71 -4.03
CA ARG A 399 2.66 -17.26 -3.90
C ARG A 399 1.24 -16.81 -3.58
N LEU A 400 0.23 -17.37 -4.25
CA LEU A 400 -1.17 -17.05 -4.00
C LEU A 400 -1.58 -17.47 -2.58
N ARG A 401 -1.21 -18.68 -2.15
CA ARG A 401 -1.52 -19.20 -0.82
C ARG A 401 -0.97 -18.31 0.29
N LEU A 402 0.33 -18.02 0.24
CA LEU A 402 1.00 -17.21 1.27
C LEU A 402 0.47 -15.77 1.30
N ARG A 403 0.15 -15.18 0.15
CA ARG A 403 -0.46 -13.85 0.10
C ARG A 403 -1.84 -13.83 0.77
N CYS A 404 -2.68 -14.85 0.53
CA CYS A 404 -3.99 -14.97 1.18
C CYS A 404 -3.85 -15.13 2.70
N MET A 405 -2.84 -15.87 3.17
CA MET A 405 -2.55 -15.99 4.61
C MET A 405 -2.14 -14.64 5.21
N ILE A 406 -1.25 -13.90 4.55
CA ILE A 406 -0.82 -12.58 5.02
C ILE A 406 -1.99 -11.59 5.04
N ASP A 407 -2.83 -11.59 4.00
CA ASP A 407 -4.06 -10.78 3.95
C ASP A 407 -4.98 -11.08 5.16
N ALA A 408 -5.20 -12.37 5.45
CA ALA A 408 -6.02 -12.80 6.58
C ALA A 408 -5.43 -12.38 7.94
N ILE A 409 -4.13 -12.60 8.14
CA ILE A 409 -3.43 -12.24 9.38
C ILE A 409 -3.52 -10.73 9.60
N VAL A 410 -3.18 -9.92 8.60
CA VAL A 410 -3.21 -8.45 8.75
C VAL A 410 -4.62 -7.92 8.97
N ALA A 411 -5.64 -8.48 8.30
CA ALA A 411 -7.03 -8.14 8.58
C ALA A 411 -7.40 -8.41 10.06
N SER A 412 -6.97 -9.56 10.61
CA SER A 412 -7.19 -9.92 12.00
C SER A 412 -6.42 -9.01 12.98
N LEU A 413 -5.18 -8.64 12.65
CA LEU A 413 -4.38 -7.73 13.46
C LEU A 413 -4.99 -6.32 13.54
N PHE A 414 -5.65 -5.88 12.47
CA PHE A 414 -6.45 -4.66 12.47
C PHE A 414 -7.80 -4.78 13.18
N GLY A 415 -8.15 -5.96 13.70
CA GLY A 415 -9.41 -6.17 14.40
C GLY A 415 -10.63 -6.18 13.48
N LEU A 416 -10.44 -6.44 12.19
CA LEU A 416 -11.55 -6.59 11.24
C LEU A 416 -12.31 -7.88 11.54
N GLU A 417 -13.64 -7.83 11.37
CA GLU A 417 -14.49 -9.01 11.30
C GLU A 417 -14.74 -9.43 9.84
N LYS A 418 -15.31 -10.63 9.62
CA LYS A 418 -15.65 -11.12 8.26
C LYS A 418 -16.43 -10.10 7.43
N ALA A 419 -17.39 -9.40 8.06
CA ALA A 419 -18.19 -8.39 7.39
C ALA A 419 -17.37 -7.16 6.97
N ASP A 420 -16.40 -6.73 7.77
CA ASP A 420 -15.51 -5.62 7.42
C ASP A 420 -14.58 -6.00 6.28
N PHE A 421 -13.99 -7.20 6.33
CA PHE A 421 -13.07 -7.64 5.30
C PHE A 421 -13.80 -7.90 3.97
N ALA A 422 -15.01 -8.46 4.02
CA ALA A 422 -15.89 -8.58 2.86
C ALA A 422 -16.31 -7.20 2.30
N TRP A 423 -16.49 -6.18 3.15
CA TRP A 423 -16.75 -4.81 2.70
C TRP A 423 -15.56 -4.22 1.94
N ILE A 424 -14.34 -4.41 2.43
CA ILE A 424 -13.11 -4.00 1.74
C ILE A 424 -12.99 -4.68 0.36
N LEU A 425 -13.36 -5.96 0.29
CA LEU A 425 -13.29 -6.80 -0.90
C LEU A 425 -14.57 -6.81 -1.75
N LYS A 426 -15.50 -5.88 -1.51
CA LYS A 426 -16.77 -5.81 -2.25
C LYS A 426 -16.54 -5.76 -3.77
N ASP A 427 -17.48 -6.33 -4.51
CA ASP A 427 -17.47 -6.43 -5.98
C ASP A 427 -16.33 -7.29 -6.58
N CYS A 428 -15.53 -7.99 -5.77
CA CYS A 428 -14.48 -8.86 -6.30
C CYS A 428 -14.98 -10.23 -6.75
N ASP A 429 -16.26 -10.54 -6.55
CA ASP A 429 -16.92 -11.83 -6.85
C ASP A 429 -17.75 -11.81 -8.15
N HIS A 430 -17.80 -10.69 -8.88
CA HIS A 430 -18.51 -10.62 -10.17
C HIS A 430 -17.89 -11.58 -11.21
N PRO A 431 -18.70 -12.28 -12.03
CA PRO A 431 -18.20 -13.24 -13.00
C PRO A 431 -17.45 -12.55 -14.16
N CYS A 432 -16.47 -13.24 -14.77
CA CYS A 432 -15.62 -12.68 -15.83
C CYS A 432 -16.41 -12.05 -16.99
N PRO A 433 -17.48 -12.69 -17.53
CA PRO A 433 -18.27 -12.09 -18.60
C PRO A 433 -18.88 -10.74 -18.22
N ARG A 434 -19.32 -10.59 -16.96
CA ARG A 434 -19.89 -9.34 -16.45
C ARG A 434 -18.82 -8.24 -16.34
N LEU A 435 -17.62 -8.59 -15.88
CA LEU A 435 -16.46 -7.69 -15.78
C LEU A 435 -15.84 -7.34 -17.15
N ALA A 436 -16.20 -8.04 -18.22
CA ALA A 436 -15.83 -7.67 -19.59
C ALA A 436 -16.65 -6.47 -20.10
N HIS A 437 -17.86 -6.24 -19.56
CA HIS A 437 -18.72 -5.14 -19.98
C HIS A 437 -18.34 -3.80 -19.34
N GLN A 438 -17.80 -2.88 -20.13
CA GLN A 438 -17.35 -1.58 -19.62
C GLN A 438 -18.48 -0.73 -19.00
N ALA A 439 -19.71 -0.84 -19.50
CA ALA A 439 -20.87 -0.14 -18.94
C ALA A 439 -21.16 -0.59 -17.50
N PHE A 440 -21.00 -1.88 -17.21
CA PHE A 440 -21.12 -2.43 -15.87
C PHE A 440 -19.96 -1.98 -14.97
N CYS A 441 -18.72 -2.10 -15.44
CA CYS A 441 -17.55 -1.66 -14.67
C CYS A 441 -17.58 -0.17 -14.27
N ARG A 442 -18.26 0.69 -15.04
CA ARG A 442 -18.43 2.12 -14.70
C ARG A 442 -19.35 2.37 -13.51
N GLN A 443 -20.14 1.37 -13.10
CA GLN A 443 -21.04 1.42 -11.94
C GLN A 443 -20.35 0.96 -10.65
N LEU A 444 -19.28 0.17 -10.78
CA LEU A 444 -18.50 -0.31 -9.64
C LEU A 444 -17.69 0.81 -8.99
N ASP A 445 -17.35 0.63 -7.72
CA ASP A 445 -16.47 1.55 -7.00
C ASP A 445 -15.12 1.68 -7.74
N PRO A 446 -14.75 2.87 -8.24
CA PRO A 446 -13.50 3.04 -8.94
C PRO A 446 -12.28 2.74 -8.07
N LYS A 447 -12.39 2.92 -6.74
CA LYS A 447 -11.31 2.62 -5.78
C LYS A 447 -11.33 1.16 -5.29
N GLY A 448 -12.35 0.36 -5.64
CA GLY A 448 -12.44 -1.06 -5.24
C GLY A 448 -11.40 -1.97 -5.90
N PHE A 449 -11.27 -3.20 -5.38
CA PHE A 449 -10.28 -4.20 -5.80
C PHE A 449 -10.73 -5.13 -6.93
N TRP A 450 -11.95 -4.96 -7.47
CA TRP A 450 -12.55 -5.84 -8.49
C TRP A 450 -11.74 -6.00 -9.79
N ARG A 451 -10.67 -5.22 -9.99
CA ARG A 451 -9.74 -5.32 -11.12
C ARG A 451 -8.68 -6.41 -10.94
N ILE A 452 -8.42 -6.84 -9.71
CA ILE A 452 -7.42 -7.87 -9.42
C ILE A 452 -7.94 -9.21 -9.90
N ASP A 453 -7.13 -9.91 -10.69
CA ASP A 453 -7.46 -11.23 -11.23
C ASP A 453 -8.83 -11.25 -11.93
N ARG A 454 -9.29 -10.12 -12.48
CA ARG A 454 -10.64 -9.97 -13.04
C ARG A 454 -10.92 -10.89 -14.23
N ASP A 455 -9.85 -11.32 -14.89
CA ASP A 455 -9.81 -12.27 -15.99
C ASP A 455 -9.94 -13.73 -15.52
N LYS A 456 -9.72 -14.01 -14.23
CA LYS A 456 -9.86 -15.33 -13.63
C LYS A 456 -11.26 -15.53 -13.04
N PRO A 457 -11.79 -16.77 -13.03
CA PRO A 457 -12.97 -17.13 -12.26
C PRO A 457 -12.84 -16.70 -10.80
N ALA A 458 -13.94 -16.24 -10.20
CA ALA A 458 -13.93 -15.64 -8.86
C ALA A 458 -13.27 -16.54 -7.80
N VAL A 459 -13.53 -17.85 -7.83
CA VAL A 459 -12.93 -18.83 -6.90
C VAL A 459 -11.40 -18.97 -6.99
N LEU A 460 -10.77 -18.45 -8.05
CA LEU A 460 -9.31 -18.44 -8.25
C LEU A 460 -8.67 -17.08 -7.94
N ARG A 461 -9.44 -16.06 -7.57
CA ARG A 461 -8.94 -14.71 -7.32
C ARG A 461 -8.37 -14.60 -5.91
N GLN A 462 -7.27 -13.86 -5.77
CA GLN A 462 -6.66 -13.62 -4.46
C GLN A 462 -7.67 -13.03 -3.45
N SER A 463 -8.52 -12.09 -3.88
CA SER A 463 -9.52 -11.46 -3.01
C SER A 463 -10.48 -12.49 -2.39
N VAL A 464 -11.02 -13.41 -3.19
CA VAL A 464 -11.95 -14.44 -2.72
C VAL A 464 -11.24 -15.45 -1.83
N LEU A 465 -10.04 -15.88 -2.22
CA LEU A 465 -9.25 -16.83 -1.43
C LEU A 465 -8.73 -16.23 -0.12
N SER A 466 -8.50 -14.92 -0.06
CA SER A 466 -8.15 -14.20 1.17
C SER A 466 -9.32 -14.20 2.15
N LEU A 467 -10.56 -14.05 1.67
CA LEU A 467 -11.76 -14.17 2.51
C LEU A 467 -11.92 -15.60 3.05
N ALA A 468 -11.64 -16.61 2.23
CA ALA A 468 -11.64 -18.01 2.68
C ALA A 468 -10.55 -18.30 3.72
N ALA A 469 -9.34 -17.74 3.52
CA ALA A 469 -8.25 -17.83 4.50
C ALA A 469 -8.62 -17.12 5.81
N PHE A 470 -9.26 -15.97 5.72
CA PHE A 470 -9.72 -15.19 6.88
C PHE A 470 -10.78 -15.95 7.70
N GLU A 471 -11.77 -16.56 7.06
CA GLU A 471 -12.77 -17.39 7.74
C GLU A 471 -12.13 -18.62 8.44
N ALA A 472 -11.12 -19.23 7.81
CA ALA A 472 -10.37 -20.32 8.44
C ALA A 472 -9.53 -19.83 9.64
N LEU A 473 -8.97 -18.62 9.57
CA LEU A 473 -8.27 -17.98 10.68
C LEU A 473 -9.23 -17.65 11.84
N GLU A 474 -10.41 -17.09 11.56
CA GLU A 474 -11.43 -16.84 12.58
C GLU A 474 -11.83 -18.12 13.31
N ALA A 475 -11.99 -19.24 12.58
CA ALA A 475 -12.24 -20.54 13.19
C ALA A 475 -11.08 -21.02 14.08
N CYS A 476 -9.83 -20.68 13.75
CA CYS A 476 -8.68 -20.96 14.62
C CYS A 476 -8.68 -20.09 15.88
N ILE A 477 -9.04 -18.81 15.77
CA ILE A 477 -9.18 -17.88 16.89
C ILE A 477 -10.30 -18.35 17.84
N GLN A 478 -11.43 -18.79 17.30
CA GLN A 478 -12.54 -19.36 18.09
C GLN A 478 -12.10 -20.61 18.85
N ARG A 479 -11.37 -21.53 18.20
CA ARG A 479 -10.79 -22.72 18.87
C ARG A 479 -9.71 -22.37 19.90
N ALA A 480 -9.14 -21.17 19.84
CA ALA A 480 -8.24 -20.62 20.84
C ALA A 480 -8.97 -19.73 21.86
N SER A 481 -10.27 -19.97 22.09
CA SER A 481 -11.09 -19.22 23.05
C SER A 481 -11.09 -17.70 22.81
N GLY A 482 -11.02 -17.28 21.54
CA GLY A 482 -11.00 -15.86 21.16
C GLY A 482 -9.62 -15.20 21.23
N GLN A 483 -8.57 -15.91 21.64
CA GLN A 483 -7.22 -15.34 21.73
C GLN A 483 -6.58 -15.24 20.34
N ARG A 484 -6.57 -14.02 19.78
CA ARG A 484 -6.13 -13.74 18.40
C ARG A 484 -4.76 -14.34 18.09
N ASP A 485 -3.75 -14.03 18.91
CA ASP A 485 -2.36 -14.39 18.59
C ASP A 485 -2.14 -15.91 18.66
N GLN A 486 -2.81 -16.60 19.59
CA GLN A 486 -2.85 -18.07 19.62
C GLN A 486 -3.59 -18.66 18.42
N GLY A 487 -4.67 -18.00 17.98
CA GLY A 487 -5.39 -18.36 16.76
C GLY A 487 -4.51 -18.23 15.51
N ILE A 488 -3.73 -17.15 15.39
CA ILE A 488 -2.76 -16.95 14.31
C ILE A 488 -1.68 -18.05 14.35
N ALA A 489 -1.10 -18.33 15.52
CA ALA A 489 -0.12 -19.40 15.67
C ALA A 489 -0.69 -20.75 15.23
N ARG A 490 -1.92 -21.08 15.66
CA ARG A 490 -2.63 -22.31 15.23
C ARG A 490 -2.89 -22.34 13.73
N PHE A 491 -3.27 -21.22 13.12
CA PHE A 491 -3.51 -21.09 11.69
C PHE A 491 -2.24 -21.34 10.86
N CYS A 492 -1.11 -20.80 11.33
CA CYS A 492 0.20 -21.01 10.72
C CYS A 492 0.77 -22.41 10.98
N ALA A 493 0.39 -23.09 12.07
CA ALA A 493 0.87 -24.42 12.42
C ALA A 493 0.09 -25.58 11.75
N GLN A 494 -1.00 -25.31 11.03
CA GLN A 494 -1.77 -26.34 10.33
C GLN A 494 -0.92 -27.13 9.31
N ASN A 495 -1.42 -28.31 8.91
CA ASN A 495 -0.82 -29.13 7.84
C ASN A 495 0.68 -29.41 8.10
N HIS A 496 1.00 -29.87 9.31
CA HIS A 496 2.38 -30.17 9.74
C HIS A 496 3.32 -28.96 9.66
N GLY A 497 2.82 -27.77 10.03
CA GLY A 497 3.61 -26.53 10.02
C GLY A 497 3.69 -25.82 8.67
N GLU A 498 3.01 -26.32 7.63
CA GLU A 498 2.93 -25.66 6.33
C GLU A 498 1.92 -24.49 6.33
N GLY A 499 1.04 -24.44 7.33
CA GLY A 499 -0.01 -23.44 7.50
C GLY A 499 -1.27 -23.74 6.68
N TRP A 500 -2.15 -22.74 6.55
CA TRP A 500 -3.40 -22.88 5.81
C TRP A 500 -3.17 -23.23 4.33
N MET A 501 -4.01 -24.12 3.80
CA MET A 501 -3.93 -24.57 2.41
C MET A 501 -5.14 -24.08 1.61
N ILE A 502 -4.90 -23.66 0.36
CA ILE A 502 -5.98 -23.34 -0.58
C ILE A 502 -6.91 -24.56 -0.67
N PRO A 503 -8.23 -24.40 -0.52
CA PRO A 503 -9.14 -25.55 -0.49
C PRO A 503 -9.17 -26.28 -1.84
N GLU A 504 -9.42 -27.60 -1.82
CA GLU A 504 -9.60 -28.37 -3.05
C GLU A 504 -10.77 -27.84 -3.87
N HIS A 505 -11.88 -27.54 -3.19
CA HIS A 505 -13.07 -26.99 -3.77
C HIS A 505 -13.58 -25.81 -2.95
N LEU A 506 -14.16 -24.82 -3.63
CA LEU A 506 -14.73 -23.64 -2.98
C LEU A 506 -16.14 -23.36 -3.54
N SER A 507 -17.03 -22.94 -2.65
CA SER A 507 -18.32 -22.36 -3.03
C SER A 507 -18.36 -20.92 -2.57
N LEU A 508 -18.74 -20.01 -3.46
CA LEU A 508 -18.84 -18.57 -3.17
C LEU A 508 -19.95 -18.28 -2.15
N SER A 509 -21.06 -19.02 -2.19
CA SER A 509 -22.15 -18.84 -1.23
C SER A 509 -21.75 -19.20 0.20
N CYS A 510 -20.83 -20.15 0.40
CA CYS A 510 -20.29 -20.46 1.73
C CYS A 510 -19.52 -19.26 2.32
N LEU A 511 -18.93 -18.41 1.48
CA LEU A 511 -18.26 -17.18 1.91
C LEU A 511 -19.24 -16.00 2.07
N GLY A 512 -20.55 -16.22 1.89
CA GLY A 512 -21.55 -15.15 1.85
C GLY A 512 -21.51 -14.31 0.57
N LEU A 513 -20.83 -14.79 -0.48
CA LEU A 513 -20.73 -14.12 -1.76
C LEU A 513 -21.83 -14.61 -2.69
N GLN A 514 -22.74 -13.71 -3.08
CA GLN A 514 -23.96 -14.05 -3.83
C GLN A 514 -24.02 -13.38 -5.22
N ARG A 515 -23.03 -12.57 -5.63
CA ARG A 515 -23.12 -11.73 -6.84
C ARG A 515 -22.81 -12.47 -8.15
N THR A 516 -22.75 -13.79 -8.13
CA THR A 516 -22.50 -14.64 -9.30
C THR A 516 -23.69 -14.79 -10.24
N GLN A 517 -24.86 -14.26 -9.89
CA GLN A 517 -26.09 -14.49 -10.64
C GLN A 517 -26.27 -13.48 -11.78
N ASP A 518 -26.41 -13.97 -13.03
CA ASP A 518 -27.01 -13.21 -14.13
C ASP A 518 -28.53 -13.19 -13.89
N PRO A 519 -29.16 -12.01 -13.67
CA PRO A 519 -30.60 -11.94 -13.43
C PRO A 519 -31.46 -12.45 -14.62
N ARG A 520 -30.86 -12.70 -15.80
CA ARG A 520 -31.57 -13.23 -16.99
C ARG A 520 -31.60 -14.75 -17.09
N HIS A 521 -30.91 -15.46 -16.20
CA HIS A 521 -30.95 -16.93 -16.14
C HIS A 521 -31.53 -17.35 -14.80
N GLY A 522 -32.87 -17.30 -14.72
CA GLY A 522 -33.61 -17.92 -13.65
C GLY A 522 -33.35 -19.42 -13.63
N THR A 523 -32.71 -19.90 -12.58
CA THR A 523 -32.97 -21.17 -11.87
C THR A 523 -31.93 -21.30 -10.76
N GLU A 524 -32.41 -21.52 -9.54
CA GLU A 524 -31.61 -21.83 -8.38
C GLU A 524 -30.72 -23.04 -8.67
N THR A 525 -29.41 -22.82 -8.82
CA THR A 525 -28.44 -23.92 -8.71
C THR A 525 -27.74 -23.76 -7.37
N PRO A 526 -27.86 -24.74 -6.44
CA PRO A 526 -27.21 -24.65 -5.15
C PRO A 526 -25.69 -24.53 -5.35
N SER A 527 -25.08 -23.55 -4.67
CA SER A 527 -23.70 -23.59 -4.13
C SER A 527 -22.76 -24.59 -4.84
N ARG A 528 -22.50 -24.43 -6.15
CA ARG A 528 -21.66 -25.39 -6.86
C ARG A 528 -20.24 -25.25 -6.32
N LYS A 529 -19.76 -26.29 -5.64
CA LYS A 529 -18.36 -26.41 -5.24
C LYS A 529 -17.53 -26.52 -6.53
N GLU A 530 -16.74 -25.50 -6.82
CA GLU A 530 -15.83 -25.48 -7.97
C GLU A 530 -14.44 -25.95 -7.55
N PRO A 531 -13.71 -26.72 -8.38
CA PRO A 531 -12.33 -27.06 -8.11
C PRO A 531 -11.46 -25.79 -8.12
N VAL A 532 -10.55 -25.70 -7.15
CA VAL A 532 -9.63 -24.56 -6.97
C VAL A 532 -8.19 -25.04 -6.99
N ARG A 533 -7.74 -25.80 -5.98
CA ARG A 533 -6.32 -26.17 -5.81
C ARG A 533 -5.74 -26.87 -7.05
N ALA A 534 -6.46 -27.84 -7.62
CA ALA A 534 -6.05 -28.56 -8.82
C ALA A 534 -5.84 -27.67 -10.06
N ARG A 535 -6.40 -26.45 -10.08
CA ARG A 535 -6.29 -25.50 -11.20
C ARG A 535 -5.13 -24.52 -11.07
N LEU A 536 -4.39 -24.54 -9.96
CA LEU A 536 -3.29 -23.60 -9.69
C LEU A 536 -1.92 -24.13 -10.12
N GLY A 537 -1.86 -25.38 -10.59
CA GLY A 537 -0.61 -26.05 -10.92
C GLY A 537 0.17 -26.52 -9.67
N PRO A 538 1.41 -27.00 -9.87
CA PRO A 538 2.21 -27.54 -8.79
C PRO A 538 2.57 -26.46 -7.75
N ARG A 539 2.63 -26.88 -6.48
CA ARG A 539 3.00 -26.00 -5.37
C ARG A 539 4.49 -25.67 -5.37
N PHE A 540 5.33 -26.59 -5.83
CA PHE A 540 6.78 -26.45 -5.90
C PHE A 540 7.28 -26.92 -7.26
N PHE A 541 8.41 -26.36 -7.72
CA PHE A 541 9.14 -26.91 -8.85
C PHE A 541 10.00 -28.11 -8.41
N GLU A 542 10.36 -29.01 -9.34
CA GLU A 542 11.15 -30.21 -9.06
C GLU A 542 12.49 -29.88 -8.39
N TRP A 543 13.21 -28.87 -8.91
CA TRP A 543 14.49 -28.40 -8.34
C TRP A 543 14.40 -27.93 -6.89
N GLN A 544 13.22 -27.54 -6.39
CA GLN A 544 13.05 -27.16 -4.98
C GLN A 544 13.05 -28.38 -4.04
N LEU A 545 12.85 -29.58 -4.60
CA LEU A 545 12.65 -30.83 -3.86
C LEU A 545 13.85 -31.80 -3.99
N GLU A 546 14.80 -31.50 -4.87
CA GLU A 546 15.94 -32.38 -5.20
C GLU A 546 17.00 -32.48 -4.10
N GLN A 547 17.23 -31.40 -3.35
CA GLN A 547 18.28 -31.35 -2.32
C GLN A 547 17.79 -31.82 -0.95
N THR A 548 18.66 -32.48 -0.19
CA THR A 548 18.40 -32.76 1.23
C THR A 548 18.44 -31.44 2.04
N ALA A 549 17.77 -31.42 3.19
CA ALA A 549 17.73 -30.23 4.03
C ALA A 549 19.13 -29.78 4.47
N GLU A 550 19.99 -30.73 4.84
CA GLU A 550 21.38 -30.48 5.24
C GLU A 550 22.18 -29.81 4.11
N GLN A 551 22.19 -30.40 2.92
CA GLN A 551 22.90 -29.84 1.76
C GLN A 551 22.41 -28.42 1.43
N SER A 552 21.10 -28.23 1.45
CA SER A 552 20.47 -26.95 1.13
C SER A 552 20.81 -25.86 2.15
N TRP A 553 20.85 -26.18 3.46
CA TRP A 553 21.23 -25.21 4.50
C TRP A 553 22.74 -24.94 4.57
N THR A 554 23.58 -25.92 4.25
CA THR A 554 25.02 -25.67 4.05
C THR A 554 25.26 -24.69 2.91
N GLU A 555 24.53 -24.84 1.79
CA GLU A 555 24.55 -23.88 0.69
C GLU A 555 24.12 -22.46 1.14
N CYS A 556 23.02 -22.35 1.88
CA CYS A 556 22.56 -21.08 2.45
C CYS A 556 23.63 -20.43 3.34
N THR A 557 24.26 -21.21 4.21
CA THR A 557 25.30 -20.74 5.13
C THR A 557 26.49 -20.17 4.35
N HIS A 558 26.95 -20.90 3.33
CA HIS A 558 28.02 -20.46 2.45
C HIS A 558 27.69 -19.12 1.74
N HIS A 559 26.48 -18.99 1.20
CA HIS A 559 26.04 -17.72 0.60
C HIS A 559 26.01 -16.58 1.62
N ALA A 560 25.53 -16.83 2.85
CA ALA A 560 25.48 -15.81 3.90
C ALA A 560 26.89 -15.33 4.31
N GLU A 561 27.87 -16.24 4.37
CA GLU A 561 29.29 -15.92 4.63
C GLU A 561 29.91 -15.10 3.50
N LEU A 562 29.71 -15.52 2.25
CA LEU A 562 30.17 -14.78 1.07
C LEU A 562 29.60 -13.36 1.02
N LEU A 563 28.34 -13.20 1.39
CA LEU A 563 27.75 -11.88 1.50
C LEU A 563 28.41 -11.09 2.62
N ARG A 564 28.61 -11.65 3.84
CA ARG A 564 29.25 -10.95 4.98
C ARG A 564 30.66 -10.41 4.68
N GLY A 565 31.42 -11.11 3.84
CA GLY A 565 32.76 -10.70 3.44
C GLY A 565 32.83 -9.62 2.35
N ARG A 566 31.68 -9.11 1.88
CA ARG A 566 31.58 -8.13 0.79
C ARG A 566 31.07 -6.78 1.24
#